data_AF-A0A9D7R983-F1
#
_entry.id   AF-A0A9D7R983-F1
#
_cell.length_a   1.000
_cell.length_b   1.000
_cell.length_c   1.000
_cell.angle_alpha   90.00
_cell.angle_beta   90.00
_cell.angle_gamma   90.00
#
_symmetry.space_group_name_H-M   'P 1'
#
loop_
_entity.id
_entity.type
_entity.pdbx_description
1 polymer ?
#
loop_
_entity_poly.entity_id
_entity_poly.type
_entity_poly.pdbx_seq_one_letter_code
_entity_poly.pdbx_strand_id
1 'polypeptide(L)'
;MSAGAPELHAAALKRRLRELPPAAASPLWMAYFALGALVLLSPLLPLERGFAESPGFLRVLSAFAFFILGSLSRRVSRLQSQAAEIADLVDGLARERYGANYYAVRAAVSALIADLPSIADATARGHVVKALQDLTGEAHGDDPAAWSAWWLEAKASFEVSARPVAGKTR
;
A
#
# COMPACT_ATOMS: atom_id res chain seq x y z
N MET A 1 15.47 -24.25 21.44
CA MET A 1 14.50 -23.24 21.95
C MET A 1 15.20 -21.88 21.93
N SER A 2 15.01 -21.10 20.86
CA SER A 2 15.59 -19.77 20.68
C SER A 2 14.50 -18.73 20.95
N ALA A 3 14.42 -18.25 22.19
CA ALA A 3 13.41 -17.26 22.61
C ALA A 3 13.88 -15.80 22.46
N GLY A 4 15.06 -15.55 21.87
CA GLY A 4 15.68 -14.21 21.83
C GLY A 4 15.51 -13.42 20.53
N ALA A 5 15.14 -14.07 19.42
CA ALA A 5 15.00 -13.43 18.12
C ALA A 5 13.86 -12.38 18.01
N PRO A 6 12.64 -12.60 18.56
CA PRO A 6 11.53 -11.68 18.32
C PRO A 6 11.67 -10.36 19.09
N GLU A 7 12.25 -10.38 20.29
CA GLU A 7 12.47 -9.18 21.12
C GLU A 7 13.51 -8.24 20.49
N LEU A 8 14.59 -8.79 19.95
CA LEU A 8 15.61 -8.03 19.24
C LEU A 8 15.04 -7.38 17.97
N HIS A 9 14.14 -8.08 17.28
CA HIS A 9 13.52 -7.54 16.07
C HIS A 9 12.54 -6.40 16.39
N ALA A 10 11.75 -6.54 17.46
CA ALA A 10 10.83 -5.50 17.94
C ALA A 10 11.57 -4.23 18.38
N ALA A 11 12.69 -4.36 19.09
CA ALA A 11 13.50 -3.23 19.51
C ALA A 11 14.14 -2.48 18.33
N ALA A 12 14.64 -3.22 17.32
CA ALA A 12 15.20 -2.64 16.10
C ALA A 12 14.14 -1.91 15.26
N LEU A 13 12.93 -2.47 15.17
CA LEU A 13 11.79 -1.86 14.46
C LEU A 13 11.38 -0.54 15.13
N LYS A 14 11.27 -0.54 16.47
CA LYS A 14 10.91 0.65 17.25
C LYS A 14 11.93 1.78 17.11
N ARG A 15 13.21 1.43 16.93
CA ARG A 15 14.30 2.39 16.71
C ARG A 15 14.21 3.00 15.31
N ARG A 16 13.98 2.19 14.27
CA ARG A 16 13.76 2.67 12.89
C ARG A 16 12.53 3.56 12.76
N LEU A 17 11.43 3.22 13.44
CA LEU A 17 10.22 4.04 13.45
C LEU A 17 10.45 5.43 14.06
N ARG A 18 11.41 5.54 15.00
CA ARG A 18 11.77 6.81 15.63
C ARG A 18 12.73 7.66 14.77
N GLU A 19 13.44 7.02 13.85
CA GLU A 19 14.41 7.65 12.94
C GLU A 19 13.80 8.04 11.58
N LEU A 20 12.60 7.55 11.26
CA LEU A 20 11.89 7.99 10.06
C LEU A 20 11.65 9.50 10.14
N PRO A 21 12.11 10.29 9.15
CA PRO A 21 11.86 11.71 9.13
C PRO A 21 10.33 11.90 9.15
N PRO A 22 9.80 12.80 10.00
CA PRO A 22 8.36 13.05 10.04
C PRO A 22 7.90 13.31 8.62
N ALA A 23 6.98 12.46 8.12
CA ALA A 23 6.55 12.44 6.72
C ALA A 23 6.43 13.87 6.23
N ALA A 24 7.36 14.27 5.35
CA ALA A 24 7.56 15.66 4.97
C ALA A 24 6.20 16.24 4.60
N ALA A 25 5.69 17.13 5.46
CA ALA A 25 4.33 17.62 5.33
C ALA A 25 4.22 18.26 3.94
N SER A 26 3.47 17.63 3.02
CA SER A 26 3.58 18.03 1.60
C SER A 26 3.22 19.52 1.47
N PRO A 27 4.02 20.34 0.78
CA PRO A 27 3.78 21.78 0.72
C PRO A 27 2.42 22.14 0.08
N LEU A 28 1.78 21.18 -0.59
CA LEU A 28 0.49 21.34 -1.25
C LEU A 28 -0.66 21.64 -0.28
N TRP A 29 -0.70 21.02 0.91
CA TRP A 29 -1.79 21.33 1.87
C TRP A 29 -1.67 22.76 2.41
N MET A 30 -0.45 23.29 2.53
CA MET A 30 -0.20 24.69 2.89
C MET A 30 -0.65 25.63 1.77
N ALA A 31 -0.45 25.27 0.50
CA ALA A 31 -0.93 26.04 -0.64
C ALA A 31 -2.46 26.13 -0.68
N TYR A 32 -3.18 25.03 -0.42
CA TYR A 32 -4.65 25.05 -0.34
C TYR A 32 -5.16 25.89 0.84
N PHE A 33 -4.48 25.82 2.00
CA PHE A 33 -4.82 26.66 3.14
C PHE A 33 -4.57 28.14 2.86
N ALA A 34 -3.45 28.48 2.22
CA ALA A 34 -3.11 29.84 1.83
C ALA A 34 -4.10 30.38 0.79
N LEU A 35 -4.53 29.57 -0.18
CA LEU A 35 -5.59 29.91 -1.14
C LEU A 35 -6.94 30.15 -0.45
N GLY A 36 -7.34 29.27 0.47
CA GLY A 36 -8.57 29.44 1.26
C GLY A 36 -8.55 30.71 2.12
N ALA A 37 -7.42 30.99 2.78
CA ALA A 37 -7.21 32.21 3.56
C ALA A 37 -7.20 33.47 2.68
N LEU A 38 -6.58 33.41 1.50
CA LEU A 38 -6.57 34.51 0.52
C LEU A 38 -7.99 34.83 0.03
N VAL A 39 -8.81 33.82 -0.25
CA VAL A 39 -10.23 34.01 -0.61
C VAL A 39 -11.02 34.65 0.54
N LEU A 40 -10.78 34.21 1.78
CA LEU A 40 -11.43 34.77 2.97
C LEU A 40 -11.00 36.22 3.26
N LEU A 41 -9.73 36.56 3.02
CA LEU A 41 -9.12 37.87 3.24
C LEU A 41 -9.28 38.83 2.05
N SER A 42 -9.75 38.35 0.90
CA SER A 42 -10.05 39.15 -0.29
C SER A 42 -10.90 40.42 -0.05
N PRO A 43 -11.87 40.47 0.91
CA PRO A 43 -12.64 41.69 1.16
C PRO A 43 -11.83 42.82 1.82
N LEU A 44 -10.73 42.50 2.50
CA LEU A 44 -9.85 43.48 3.14
C LEU A 44 -8.78 44.03 2.19
N LEU A 45 -8.54 43.34 1.07
CA LEU A 45 -7.59 43.78 0.06
C LEU A 45 -8.28 44.79 -0.87
N PRO A 46 -7.68 45.97 -1.12
CA PRO A 46 -8.22 46.99 -2.02
C PRO A 46 -7.97 46.60 -3.50
N LEU A 47 -8.31 45.37 -3.87
CA LEU A 47 -8.19 44.82 -5.21
C LEU A 47 -9.59 44.75 -5.82
N GLU A 48 -9.94 45.80 -6.56
CA GLU A 48 -10.96 45.82 -7.61
C GLU A 48 -12.43 45.62 -7.21
N ARG A 49 -13.24 46.64 -7.55
CA ARG A 49 -14.69 46.73 -7.37
C ARG A 49 -15.51 45.67 -8.14
N GLY A 50 -14.86 44.74 -8.86
CA GLY A 50 -15.53 43.70 -9.68
C GLY A 50 -16.02 42.46 -8.92
N PHE A 51 -15.45 42.16 -7.74
CA PHE A 51 -15.88 41.01 -6.90
C PHE A 51 -16.93 41.39 -5.84
N ALA A 52 -17.30 42.68 -5.76
CA ALA A 52 -18.17 43.21 -4.71
C ALA A 52 -19.63 42.74 -4.81
N GLU A 53 -20.08 42.24 -5.97
CA GLU A 53 -21.47 41.80 -6.17
C GLU A 53 -21.72 40.32 -5.83
N SER A 54 -20.69 39.54 -5.46
CA SER A 54 -20.94 38.17 -5.00
C SER A 54 -21.63 38.21 -3.63
N PRO A 55 -22.83 37.63 -3.45
CA PRO A 55 -23.47 37.55 -2.13
C PRO A 55 -22.50 36.91 -1.14
N GLY A 56 -22.30 37.54 0.03
CA GLY A 56 -21.27 37.14 1.00
C GLY A 56 -21.28 35.65 1.38
N PHE A 57 -22.42 34.99 1.23
CA PHE A 57 -22.58 33.53 1.34
C PHE A 57 -21.63 32.73 0.43
N LEU A 58 -21.43 33.14 -0.83
CA LEU A 58 -20.55 32.42 -1.78
C LEU A 58 -19.08 32.43 -1.33
N ARG A 59 -18.64 33.48 -0.62
CA ARG A 59 -17.28 33.58 -0.07
C ARG A 59 -17.08 32.66 1.13
N VAL A 60 -18.10 32.56 2.00
CA VAL A 60 -18.09 31.61 3.12
C VAL A 60 -18.10 30.18 2.59
N LEU A 61 -18.92 29.90 1.57
CA LEU A 61 -19.03 28.58 0.95
C LEU A 61 -17.70 28.14 0.31
N SER A 62 -17.01 29.04 -0.40
CA SER A 62 -15.72 28.71 -1.03
C SER A 62 -14.62 28.49 -0.01
N ALA A 63 -14.53 29.33 1.03
CA ALA A 63 -13.57 29.11 2.13
C ALA A 63 -13.83 27.77 2.84
N PHE A 64 -15.09 27.41 3.07
CA PHE A 64 -15.47 26.13 3.66
C PHE A 64 -15.13 24.94 2.74
N ALA A 65 -15.35 25.08 1.43
CA ALA A 65 -14.99 24.07 0.44
C ALA A 65 -13.47 23.80 0.41
N PHE A 66 -12.64 24.86 0.44
CA PHE A 66 -11.18 24.71 0.51
C PHE A 66 -10.73 24.07 1.83
N PHE A 67 -11.38 24.42 2.95
CA PHE A 67 -11.11 23.81 4.25
C PHE A 67 -11.42 22.29 4.24
N ILE A 68 -12.59 21.91 3.72
CA ILE A 68 -12.97 20.50 3.57
C ILE A 68 -11.95 19.76 2.69
N LEU A 69 -11.60 20.32 1.54
CA LEU A 69 -10.65 19.72 0.60
C LEU A 69 -9.26 19.54 1.20
N GLY A 70 -8.76 20.53 1.94
CA GLY A 70 -7.51 20.43 2.70
C GLY A 70 -7.56 19.36 3.79
N SER A 71 -8.70 19.22 4.49
CA SER A 71 -8.89 18.19 5.52
C SER A 71 -8.92 16.77 4.92
N LEU A 72 -9.55 16.60 3.76
CA LEU A 72 -9.60 15.34 3.00
C LEU A 72 -8.21 14.97 2.51
N SER A 73 -7.45 15.92 1.97
CA SER A 73 -6.06 15.70 1.54
C SER A 73 -5.19 15.14 2.68
N ARG A 74 -5.27 15.72 3.89
CA ARG A 74 -4.57 15.17 5.06
C ARG A 74 -4.97 13.74 5.41
N ARG A 75 -6.26 13.40 5.32
CA ARG A 75 -6.74 12.04 5.60
C ARG A 75 -6.20 11.05 4.58
N VAL A 76 -6.24 11.39 3.29
CA VAL A 76 -5.72 10.55 2.21
C VAL A 76 -4.22 10.34 2.37
N SER A 77 -3.43 11.39 2.66
CA SER A 77 -1.99 11.25 2.89
C SER A 77 -1.67 10.34 4.09
N ARG A 78 -2.45 10.43 5.19
CA ARG A 78 -2.29 9.53 6.35
C ARG A 78 -2.63 8.08 6.00
N LEU A 79 -3.69 7.86 5.23
CA LEU A 79 -4.06 6.51 4.79
C LEU A 79 -2.99 5.92 3.87
N GLN A 80 -2.41 6.72 2.97
CA GLN A 80 -1.32 6.28 2.11
C GLN A 80 -0.05 5.95 2.90
N SER A 81 0.31 6.74 3.91
CA SER A 81 1.47 6.42 4.75
C SER A 81 1.25 5.16 5.59
N GLN A 82 0.05 4.97 6.13
CA GLN A 82 -0.30 3.75 6.86
C GLN A 82 -0.32 2.52 5.95
N ALA A 83 -0.85 2.65 4.73
CA ALA A 83 -0.82 1.56 3.75
C ALA A 83 0.61 1.19 3.33
N ALA A 84 1.51 2.17 3.20
CA ALA A 84 2.92 1.93 2.90
C ALA A 84 3.65 1.23 4.07
N GLU A 85 3.32 1.57 5.32
CA GLU A 85 3.89 0.95 6.51
C GLU A 85 3.41 -0.49 6.69
N ILE A 86 2.11 -0.73 6.49
CA ILE A 86 1.55 -2.10 6.43
C ILE A 86 2.21 -2.89 5.31
N ALA A 87 2.47 -2.24 4.17
CA ALA A 87 3.13 -2.90 3.07
C ALA A 87 4.54 -3.36 3.41
N ASP A 88 5.35 -2.49 4.03
CA ASP A 88 6.72 -2.83 4.43
C ASP A 88 6.77 -3.93 5.51
N LEU A 89 5.78 -3.98 6.41
CA LEU A 89 5.65 -5.06 7.39
C LEU A 89 5.29 -6.41 6.75
N VAL A 90 4.36 -6.40 5.80
CA VAL A 90 3.99 -7.61 5.04
C VAL A 90 5.18 -8.09 4.21
N ASP A 91 5.96 -7.19 3.62
CA ASP A 91 7.21 -7.51 2.91
C ASP A 91 8.25 -8.15 3.82
N GLY A 92 8.40 -7.62 5.04
CA GLY A 92 9.27 -8.17 6.06
C GLY A 92 8.90 -9.61 6.40
N LEU A 93 7.63 -9.84 6.70
CA LEU A 93 7.09 -11.17 7.01
C LEU A 93 7.19 -12.14 5.82
N ALA A 94 6.93 -11.65 4.61
CA ALA A 94 7.03 -12.43 3.38
C ALA A 94 8.47 -12.87 3.08
N ARG A 95 9.46 -11.97 3.27
CA ARG A 95 10.88 -12.32 3.13
C ARG A 95 11.36 -13.26 4.24
N GLU A 96 10.82 -13.14 5.44
CA GLU A 96 11.15 -14.05 6.55
C GLU A 96 10.60 -15.46 6.26
N ARG A 97 9.40 -15.57 5.69
CA ARG A 97 8.76 -16.86 5.37
C ARG A 97 9.28 -17.51 4.09
N TYR A 98 9.57 -16.75 3.03
CA TYR A 98 9.90 -17.26 1.70
C TYR A 98 11.33 -16.94 1.23
N GLY A 99 12.10 -16.19 2.01
CA GLY A 99 13.49 -15.82 1.69
C GLY A 99 13.62 -14.77 0.58
N ALA A 100 14.85 -14.59 0.09
CA ALA A 100 15.17 -13.60 -0.97
C ALA A 100 14.51 -13.91 -2.33
N ASN A 101 14.01 -15.14 -2.53
CA ASN A 101 13.45 -15.62 -3.79
C ASN A 101 11.93 -15.46 -3.90
N TYR A 102 11.31 -14.67 -3.03
CA TYR A 102 9.87 -14.47 -2.98
C TYR A 102 9.20 -14.21 -4.33
N TYR A 103 9.76 -13.33 -5.18
CA TYR A 103 9.17 -13.05 -6.49
C TYR A 103 9.24 -14.24 -7.44
N ALA A 104 10.32 -15.02 -7.35
CA ALA A 104 10.46 -16.25 -8.13
C ALA A 104 9.44 -17.29 -7.66
N VAL A 105 9.21 -17.41 -6.34
CA VAL A 105 8.18 -18.29 -5.77
C VAL A 105 6.79 -17.86 -6.23
N ARG A 106 6.45 -16.56 -6.16
CA ARG A 106 5.17 -16.02 -6.64
C ARG A 106 4.93 -16.32 -8.12
N ALA A 107 5.93 -16.08 -8.95
CA ALA A 107 5.84 -16.34 -10.39
C ALA A 107 5.66 -17.84 -10.67
N ALA A 108 6.40 -18.69 -9.97
CA ALA A 108 6.28 -20.14 -10.07
C ALA A 108 4.88 -20.62 -9.65
N VAL A 109 4.36 -20.19 -8.50
CA VAL A 109 3.01 -20.56 -8.03
C VAL A 109 1.95 -20.10 -9.03
N SER A 110 2.06 -18.88 -9.55
CA SER A 110 1.10 -18.36 -10.55
C SER A 110 1.11 -19.19 -11.84
N ALA A 111 2.29 -19.57 -12.33
CA ALA A 111 2.42 -20.38 -13.54
C ALA A 111 1.89 -21.81 -13.33
N LEU A 112 2.25 -22.44 -12.21
CA LEU A 112 1.82 -23.80 -11.87
C LEU A 112 0.30 -23.90 -11.73
N ILE A 113 -0.36 -22.93 -11.10
CA ILE A 113 -1.83 -22.89 -10.98
C ILE A 113 -2.49 -22.66 -12.34
N ALA A 114 -1.93 -21.78 -13.18
CA ALA A 114 -2.47 -21.51 -14.51
C ALA A 114 -2.37 -22.74 -15.44
N ASP A 115 -1.30 -23.52 -15.32
CA ASP A 115 -1.07 -24.71 -16.14
C ASP A 115 -1.88 -25.92 -15.66
N LEU A 116 -2.20 -26.02 -14.36
CA LEU A 116 -2.86 -27.18 -13.74
C LEU A 116 -4.11 -27.71 -14.50
N PRO A 117 -5.04 -26.87 -14.99
CA PRO A 117 -6.21 -27.34 -15.75
C PRO A 117 -5.87 -27.95 -17.11
N SER A 118 -4.72 -27.59 -17.69
CA SER A 118 -4.29 -28.02 -19.03
C SER A 118 -3.53 -29.35 -19.03
N ILE A 119 -3.11 -29.83 -17.85
CA ILE A 119 -2.30 -31.03 -17.72
C ILE A 119 -3.21 -32.28 -17.79
N ALA A 120 -3.23 -32.93 -18.95
CA ALA A 120 -4.01 -34.16 -19.16
C ALA A 120 -3.43 -35.37 -18.39
N ASP A 121 -2.11 -35.44 -18.24
CA ASP A 121 -1.44 -36.55 -17.58
C ASP A 121 -1.57 -36.48 -16.04
N ALA A 122 -2.06 -37.55 -15.43
CA ALA A 122 -2.30 -37.60 -13.98
C ALA A 122 -1.00 -37.57 -13.17
N THR A 123 0.08 -38.18 -13.68
CA THR A 123 1.39 -38.19 -13.00
C THR A 123 2.01 -36.80 -13.00
N ALA A 124 2.04 -36.12 -14.15
CA ALA A 124 2.50 -34.74 -14.26
C ALA A 124 1.69 -33.79 -13.37
N ARG A 125 0.36 -33.97 -13.31
CA ARG A 125 -0.50 -33.18 -12.42
C ARG A 125 -0.15 -33.36 -10.95
N GLY A 126 0.05 -34.60 -10.51
CA GLY A 126 0.47 -34.91 -9.14
C GLY A 126 1.82 -34.28 -8.77
N HIS A 127 2.76 -34.18 -9.72
CA HIS A 127 4.03 -33.47 -9.52
C HIS A 127 3.83 -31.96 -9.33
N VAL A 128 2.96 -31.34 -10.12
CA VAL A 128 2.62 -29.92 -10.00
C VAL A 128 1.95 -29.63 -8.67
N VAL A 129 0.99 -30.46 -8.26
CA VAL A 129 0.31 -30.31 -6.96
C VAL A 129 1.28 -30.47 -5.79
N LYS A 130 2.19 -31.45 -5.87
CA LYS A 130 3.23 -31.61 -4.85
C LYS A 130 4.16 -30.40 -4.79
N ALA A 131 4.60 -29.88 -5.94
CA ALA A 131 5.43 -28.67 -5.99
C ALA A 131 4.71 -27.45 -5.42
N LEU A 132 3.41 -27.30 -5.70
CA LEU A 132 2.58 -26.26 -5.09
C LEU A 132 2.53 -26.42 -3.57
N GLN A 133 2.28 -27.63 -3.07
CA GLN A 133 2.25 -27.93 -1.64
C GLN A 133 3.60 -27.66 -0.96
N ASP A 134 4.72 -28.03 -1.59
CA ASP A 134 6.07 -27.80 -1.05
C ASP A 134 6.40 -26.30 -0.99
N LEU A 135 5.91 -25.50 -1.95
CA LEU A 135 6.14 -24.05 -2.00
C LEU A 135 5.24 -23.26 -1.05
N THR A 136 3.98 -23.66 -0.92
CA THR A 136 2.95 -22.86 -0.22
C THR A 136 2.64 -23.41 1.18
N GLY A 137 2.84 -24.71 1.39
CA GLY A 137 2.40 -25.45 2.58
C GLY A 137 0.92 -25.88 2.53
N GLU A 138 0.19 -25.51 1.48
CA GLU A 138 -1.25 -25.73 1.36
C GLU A 138 -1.57 -27.02 0.60
N ALA A 139 -2.67 -27.68 0.97
CA ALA A 139 -3.07 -28.96 0.41
C ALA A 139 -4.50 -28.90 -0.12
N HIS A 140 -4.65 -28.55 -1.40
CA HIS A 140 -5.94 -28.53 -2.11
C HIS A 140 -6.14 -29.72 -3.07
N GLY A 141 -5.16 -30.63 -3.11
CA GLY A 141 -5.19 -31.78 -4.02
C GLY A 141 -5.14 -31.36 -5.49
N ASP A 142 -5.78 -32.15 -6.35
CA ASP A 142 -5.82 -31.93 -7.81
C ASP A 142 -6.91 -30.95 -8.26
N ASP A 143 -7.59 -30.24 -7.35
CA ASP A 143 -8.68 -29.31 -7.68
C ASP A 143 -8.14 -27.94 -8.15
N PRO A 144 -8.20 -27.60 -9.45
CA PRO A 144 -7.67 -26.34 -9.94
C PRO A 144 -8.51 -25.13 -9.50
N ALA A 145 -9.79 -25.32 -9.22
CA ALA A 145 -10.67 -24.24 -8.77
C ALA A 145 -10.32 -23.85 -7.32
N ALA A 146 -10.09 -24.82 -6.44
CA ALA A 146 -9.63 -24.58 -5.07
C ALA A 146 -8.28 -23.86 -5.05
N TRP A 147 -7.31 -24.31 -5.85
CA TRP A 147 -6.01 -23.64 -5.99
C TRP A 147 -6.16 -22.20 -6.49
N SER A 148 -7.01 -21.96 -7.48
CA SER A 148 -7.23 -20.62 -8.04
C SER A 148 -7.93 -19.67 -7.05
N ALA A 149 -8.93 -20.17 -6.31
CA ALA A 149 -9.64 -19.40 -5.30
C ALA A 149 -8.71 -19.01 -4.15
N TRP A 150 -7.95 -19.98 -3.63
CA TRP A 150 -6.92 -19.72 -2.63
C TRP A 150 -5.89 -18.72 -3.13
N TRP A 151 -5.41 -18.87 -4.37
CA TRP A 151 -4.41 -17.96 -4.92
C TRP A 151 -4.94 -16.54 -5.06
N LEU A 152 -6.21 -16.31 -5.41
CA LEU A 152 -6.79 -14.97 -5.46
C LEU A 152 -6.72 -14.25 -4.10
N GLU A 153 -6.97 -14.97 -3.01
CA GLU A 153 -6.90 -14.44 -1.65
C GLU A 153 -5.45 -14.26 -1.20
N ALA A 154 -4.61 -15.27 -1.42
CA ALA A 154 -3.21 -15.27 -1.01
C ALA A 154 -2.37 -14.28 -1.83
N LYS A 155 -2.69 -14.07 -3.11
CA LYS A 155 -1.93 -13.20 -4.02
C LYS A 155 -1.82 -11.76 -3.52
N ALA A 156 -2.80 -11.28 -2.76
CA ALA A 156 -2.73 -9.96 -2.13
C ALA A 156 -1.56 -9.88 -1.13
N SER A 157 -1.35 -10.93 -0.32
CA SER A 157 -0.17 -11.05 0.52
C SER A 157 1.13 -11.20 -0.29
N PHE A 158 1.03 -11.64 -1.54
CA PHE A 158 2.13 -11.72 -2.50
C PHE A 158 2.41 -10.41 -3.30
N GLU A 159 1.46 -9.48 -3.37
CA GLU A 159 1.52 -8.27 -4.22
C GLU A 159 2.02 -7.04 -3.49
N VAL A 160 1.80 -7.00 -2.18
CA VAL A 160 2.22 -5.90 -1.32
C VAL A 160 3.73 -5.63 -1.42
N SER A 161 4.52 -6.66 -1.76
CA SER A 161 5.97 -6.54 -1.95
C SER A 161 6.44 -6.12 -3.32
N ALA A 162 5.59 -6.09 -4.34
CA ALA A 162 6.03 -5.85 -5.72
C ALA A 162 6.38 -4.38 -6.04
N ARG A 163 6.27 -3.43 -5.10
CA ARG A 163 6.77 -2.07 -5.36
C ARG A 163 8.29 -2.08 -5.36
N PRO A 164 8.96 -1.82 -6.50
CA PRO A 164 10.39 -1.53 -6.46
C PRO A 164 10.57 -0.32 -5.55
N VAL A 165 11.44 -0.45 -4.54
CA VAL A 165 11.91 0.67 -3.74
C VAL A 165 12.65 1.60 -4.72
N ALA A 166 11.92 2.57 -5.27
CA ALA A 166 12.43 3.58 -6.17
C ALA A 166 13.49 4.39 -5.40
N GLY A 167 14.76 3.98 -5.45
CA GLY A 167 15.78 4.65 -4.66
C GLY A 167 17.11 3.95 -4.42
N LYS A 168 17.52 2.95 -5.22
CA LYS A 168 18.93 2.52 -5.26
C LYS A 168 19.39 2.26 -6.69
N THR A 169 19.46 3.32 -7.48
CA THR A 169 20.45 3.39 -8.56
C THR A 169 21.84 3.43 -7.92
N ARG A 170 22.63 2.41 -8.21
CA ARG A 170 24.02 2.29 -7.77
C ARG A 170 24.93 3.10 -8.69
#